data_AF-A0A432P3M1-F1
#
_entry.id   AF-A0A432P3M1-F1
#
_cell.length_a   1.000
_cell.length_b   1.000
_cell.length_c   1.000
_cell.angle_alpha   90.00
_cell.angle_beta   90.00
_cell.angle_gamma   90.00
#
_symmetry.space_group_name_H-M   'P 1'
#
loop_
_entity.id
_entity.type
_entity.pdbx_description
1 polymer ?
#
loop_
_entity_poly.entity_id
_entity_poly.type
_entity_poly.pdbx_seq_one_letter_code
_entity_poly.pdbx_strand_id
1 'polypeptide(L)'
;MEEPEDFWAQLSNEGTGYSVIIEDDGAKAYAYLLDSAGVMVSDVWLYNRGPAPETVDWNDPSKLPFSNPAEFVSDLDFKPIASASELSVQWKQSADRPVEAQLWVRGQLFAVLQHGIAPGRSRLAAKDGPLAKVLEL
;
A
#
# COMPACT_ATOMS: atom_id res chain seq x y z
N MET A 1 7.63 24.87 -0.99
CA MET A 1 7.21 23.92 0.06
C MET A 1 7.91 22.64 -0.34
N GLU A 2 8.96 22.25 0.38
CA GLU A 2 9.63 20.97 0.13
C GLU A 2 8.64 19.88 0.55
N GLU A 3 8.34 18.94 -0.35
CA GLU A 3 7.57 17.76 0.06
C GLU A 3 8.40 17.00 1.09
N PRO A 4 7.78 16.48 2.17
CA PRO A 4 8.52 15.74 3.19
C PRO A 4 9.28 14.59 2.53
N GLU A 5 10.59 14.48 2.79
CA GLU A 5 11.47 13.52 2.12
C GLU A 5 10.98 12.08 2.30
N ASP A 6 10.40 11.76 3.46
CA ASP A 6 9.82 10.47 3.80
C ASP A 6 8.48 10.64 4.55
N PHE A 7 7.67 9.59 4.59
CA PHE A 7 6.46 9.53 5.40
C PHE A 7 6.26 8.12 5.96
N TRP A 8 5.89 8.04 7.24
CA TRP A 8 5.61 6.78 7.92
C TRP A 8 4.39 6.91 8.83
N ALA A 9 3.52 5.91 8.82
CA ALA A 9 2.40 5.79 9.74
C ALA A 9 2.06 4.34 10.06
N GLN A 10 1.52 4.10 11.26
CA GLN A 10 0.96 2.81 11.66
C GLN A 10 -0.45 3.01 12.22
N LEU A 11 -1.41 2.25 11.71
CA LEU A 11 -2.79 2.23 12.20
C LEU A 11 -3.14 0.83 12.70
N SER A 12 -3.41 0.74 14.01
CA SER A 12 -3.67 -0.53 14.68
C SER A 12 -5.17 -0.79 14.88
N ASN A 13 -5.54 -2.07 14.88
CA ASN A 13 -6.82 -2.55 15.36
C ASN A 13 -6.66 -3.08 16.78
N GLU A 14 -7.06 -2.30 17.79
CA GLU A 14 -6.99 -2.67 19.21
C GLU A 14 -7.75 -3.98 19.53
N GLY A 15 -8.78 -4.32 18.75
CA GLY A 15 -9.59 -5.51 18.98
C GLY A 15 -8.92 -6.82 18.55
N THR A 16 -8.06 -6.78 17.53
CA THR A 16 -7.40 -7.98 16.99
C THR A 16 -5.88 -7.97 17.08
N GLY A 17 -5.27 -6.83 17.39
CA GLY A 17 -3.81 -6.65 17.40
C GLY A 17 -3.19 -6.52 16.00
N TYR A 18 -3.98 -6.59 14.93
CA TYR A 18 -3.47 -6.35 13.57
C TYR A 18 -3.12 -4.88 13.39
N SER A 19 -2.19 -4.58 12.49
CA SER A 19 -1.89 -3.20 12.11
C SER A 19 -1.56 -3.06 10.62
N VAL A 20 -1.81 -1.88 10.06
CA VAL A 20 -1.31 -1.50 8.74
C VAL A 20 -0.20 -0.48 8.94
N ILE A 21 0.98 -0.77 8.39
CA ILE A 21 2.07 0.20 8.25
C ILE A 21 1.97 0.80 6.84
N ILE A 22 2.17 2.11 6.75
CA ILE A 22 2.34 2.84 5.51
C ILE A 22 3.73 3.45 5.56
N GLU A 23 4.53 3.21 4.53
CA GLU A 23 5.89 3.71 4.38
C GLU A 23 6.03 4.32 3.00
N ASP A 24 6.51 5.56 2.94
CA ASP A 24 6.87 6.31 1.75
C ASP A 24 8.31 6.77 1.92
N ASP A 25 9.22 6.23 1.13
CA ASP A 25 10.67 6.44 1.27
C ASP A 25 11.21 7.59 0.44
N GLY A 26 10.32 8.45 -0.06
CA GLY A 26 10.70 9.56 -0.93
C GLY A 26 10.77 9.19 -2.41
N ALA A 27 10.78 7.89 -2.75
CA ALA A 27 10.73 7.41 -4.11
C ALA A 27 9.41 6.66 -4.42
N LYS A 28 8.89 5.91 -3.46
CA LYS A 28 7.63 5.16 -3.58
C LYS A 28 7.01 4.88 -2.22
N ALA A 29 5.73 4.55 -2.23
CA ALA A 29 4.98 4.20 -1.05
C ALA A 29 4.40 2.78 -1.11
N TYR A 30 4.42 2.11 0.03
CA TYR A 30 3.87 0.79 0.28
C TYR A 30 3.00 0.78 1.53
N ALA A 31 2.07 -0.17 1.57
CA ALA A 31 1.40 -0.57 2.79
C ALA A 31 1.68 -2.04 3.12
N TYR A 32 1.80 -2.34 4.41
CA TYR A 32 2.08 -3.66 4.94
C TYR A 32 1.06 -4.02 6.01
N LEU A 33 0.45 -5.19 5.91
CA LEU A 33 -0.44 -5.73 6.93
C LEU A 33 0.37 -6.62 7.87
N LEU A 34 0.39 -6.25 9.14
CA LEU A 34 0.95 -7.05 10.23
C LEU A 34 -0.16 -7.75 11.00
N ASP A 35 0.03 -9.02 11.31
CA ASP A 35 -0.83 -9.75 12.25
C ASP A 35 -0.54 -9.36 13.72
N SER A 36 -1.25 -9.98 14.66
CA SER A 36 -1.11 -9.70 16.09
C SER A 36 0.24 -10.09 16.69
N ALA A 37 1.03 -10.90 15.99
CA ALA A 37 2.40 -11.23 16.38
C ALA A 37 3.43 -10.29 15.76
N GLY A 38 3.00 -9.32 14.94
CA GLY A 38 3.87 -8.41 14.21
C GLY A 38 4.50 -9.03 12.96
N VAL A 39 3.93 -10.12 12.43
CA VAL A 39 4.40 -10.75 11.19
C VAL A 39 3.71 -10.12 9.99
N MET A 40 4.46 -9.79 8.95
CA MET A 40 3.91 -9.30 7.69
C MET A 40 3.18 -10.42 6.94
N VAL A 41 1.87 -10.23 6.73
CA VAL A 41 0.96 -11.22 6.13
C VAL A 41 0.33 -10.75 4.82
N SER A 42 0.62 -9.52 4.40
CA SER A 42 0.25 -8.92 3.10
C SER A 42 1.06 -7.65 2.88
N ASP A 43 1.33 -7.30 1.62
CA ASP A 43 1.93 -6.05 1.19
C ASP A 43 1.21 -5.52 -0.06
N VAL A 44 1.31 -4.21 -0.31
CA VAL A 44 0.79 -3.62 -1.54
C VAL A 44 1.51 -2.31 -1.86
N TRP A 45 1.85 -2.11 -3.13
CA TRP A 45 2.32 -0.84 -3.64
C TRP A 45 1.19 0.20 -3.69
N LEU A 46 1.47 1.42 -3.25
CA LEU A 46 0.51 2.52 -3.21
C LEU A 46 0.71 3.49 -4.38
N TYR A 47 1.92 4.03 -4.54
CA TYR A 47 2.29 4.96 -5.61
C TYR A 47 3.82 5.04 -5.76
N ASN A 48 4.28 5.48 -6.93
CA ASN A 48 5.62 6.03 -7.10
C ASN A 48 5.53 7.55 -6.91
N ARG A 49 6.53 8.18 -6.29
CA ARG A 49 6.64 9.65 -6.24
C ARG A 49 7.22 10.23 -7.53
N GLY A 50 8.15 9.49 -8.14
CA GLY A 50 8.77 9.85 -9.41
C GLY A 50 8.12 9.18 -10.62
N PRO A 51 8.64 9.44 -11.83
CA PRO A 51 8.25 8.73 -13.04
C PRO A 51 8.34 7.22 -12.85
N ALA A 52 7.32 6.49 -13.30
CA ALA A 52 7.34 5.04 -13.27
C ALA A 52 8.41 4.51 -14.24
N PRO A 53 9.29 3.58 -13.81
CA PRO A 53 10.30 3.03 -14.69
C PRO A 53 9.65 2.16 -15.78
N GLU A 54 10.26 2.10 -16.97
CA GLU A 54 9.80 1.18 -18.01
C GLU A 54 10.09 -0.29 -17.65
N THR A 55 11.22 -0.54 -16.99
CA THR A 55 11.66 -1.87 -16.59
C THR A 55 12.19 -1.87 -15.16
N VAL A 56 12.04 -3.00 -14.48
CA VAL A 56 12.55 -3.22 -13.13
C VAL A 56 13.45 -4.44 -13.14
N ASP A 57 14.64 -4.31 -12.57
CA ASP A 57 15.52 -5.45 -12.31
C ASP A 57 15.10 -6.11 -10.99
N TRP A 58 14.21 -7.09 -11.10
CA TRP A 58 13.64 -7.81 -9.96
C TRP A 58 14.66 -8.59 -9.12
N ASN A 59 15.88 -8.79 -9.62
CA ASN A 59 16.91 -9.56 -8.94
C ASN A 59 17.87 -8.71 -8.10
N ASP A 60 17.73 -7.38 -8.12
CA ASP A 60 18.57 -6.47 -7.34
C ASP A 60 17.92 -6.15 -5.99
N PRO A 61 18.36 -6.79 -4.88
CA PRO A 61 17.76 -6.56 -3.57
C PRO A 61 18.04 -5.17 -3.01
N SER A 62 19.04 -4.45 -3.53
CA SER A 62 19.32 -3.07 -3.10
C SER A 62 18.25 -2.08 -3.55
N LYS A 63 17.39 -2.51 -4.48
CA LYS A 63 16.24 -1.75 -4.99
C LYS A 63 14.93 -2.10 -4.31
N LEU A 64 14.94 -2.91 -3.24
CA LEU A 64 13.74 -3.20 -2.47
C LEU A 64 13.38 -2.02 -1.52
N PRO A 65 12.09 -1.72 -1.32
CA PRO A 65 10.96 -2.20 -2.14
C PRO A 65 11.05 -1.61 -3.56
N PHE A 66 10.45 -2.22 -4.59
CA PHE A 66 10.60 -1.74 -5.98
C PHE A 66 9.63 -0.58 -6.33
N SER A 67 9.98 0.24 -7.33
CA SER A 67 8.97 1.10 -7.98
C SER A 67 8.11 0.27 -8.93
N ASN A 68 6.81 0.58 -9.03
CA ASN A 68 5.93 -0.15 -9.96
C ASN A 68 6.18 0.31 -11.41
N PRO A 69 6.42 -0.59 -12.37
CA PRO A 69 6.67 -0.20 -13.76
C PRO A 69 5.50 0.54 -14.41
N ALA A 70 5.79 1.38 -15.39
CA ALA A 70 4.82 2.25 -16.07
C ALA A 70 3.60 1.48 -16.62
N GLU A 71 3.78 0.24 -17.09
CA GLU A 71 2.67 -0.57 -17.62
C GLU A 71 1.63 -0.98 -16.56
N PHE A 72 1.95 -0.86 -15.27
CA PHE A 72 1.09 -1.23 -14.14
C PHE A 72 0.57 -0.01 -13.36
N VAL A 73 1.03 1.20 -13.68
CA VAL A 73 0.66 2.44 -12.98
C VAL A 73 -0.46 3.15 -13.75
N SER A 74 -1.51 3.57 -13.06
CA SER A 74 -2.60 4.35 -13.65
C SER A 74 -2.20 5.79 -13.93
N ASP A 75 -2.82 6.42 -14.94
CA ASP A 75 -2.67 7.85 -15.25
C ASP A 75 -3.45 8.79 -14.30
N LEU A 76 -3.99 8.27 -13.19
CA LEU A 76 -4.71 9.08 -12.21
C LEU A 76 -3.73 10.05 -11.53
N ASP A 77 -4.06 11.34 -11.59
CA ASP A 77 -3.34 12.36 -10.84
C ASP A 77 -3.57 12.15 -9.34
N PHE A 78 -2.50 11.83 -8.61
CA PHE A 78 -2.53 11.56 -7.19
C PHE A 78 -1.36 12.26 -6.52
N LYS A 79 -1.67 13.03 -5.47
CA LYS A 79 -0.67 13.66 -4.61
C LYS A 79 -0.24 12.70 -3.50
N PRO A 80 1.07 12.54 -3.25
CA PRO A 80 1.57 11.73 -2.14
C PRO A 80 0.89 12.05 -0.80
N ILE A 81 0.83 11.06 0.07
CA ILE A 81 0.32 11.24 1.43
C ILE A 81 1.30 12.10 2.19
N ALA A 82 0.84 13.25 2.72
CA ALA A 82 1.72 14.18 3.45
C ALA A 82 1.57 14.05 4.98
N SER A 83 0.50 13.44 5.47
CA SER A 83 0.22 13.33 6.91
C SER A 83 -0.66 12.13 7.25
N ALA A 84 -0.48 11.61 8.47
CA ALA A 84 -1.31 10.53 9.01
C ALA A 84 -2.79 10.92 9.16
N SER A 85 -3.11 12.22 9.25
CA SER A 85 -4.50 12.69 9.29
C SER A 85 -5.27 12.45 7.99
N GLU A 86 -4.56 12.19 6.90
CA GLU A 86 -5.17 11.83 5.61
C GLU A 86 -5.58 10.36 5.54
N LEU A 87 -5.19 9.56 6.53
CA LEU A 87 -5.34 8.12 6.51
C LEU A 87 -6.42 7.65 7.48
N SER A 88 -7.13 6.62 7.07
CA SER A 88 -7.89 5.77 7.98
C SER A 88 -7.92 4.33 7.48
N VAL A 89 -8.09 3.39 8.41
CA VAL A 89 -8.26 1.97 8.07
C VAL A 89 -9.62 1.51 8.53
N GLN A 90 -10.40 0.99 7.59
CA GLN A 90 -11.62 0.25 7.91
C GLN A 90 -11.31 -1.24 7.94
N TRP A 91 -11.48 -1.84 9.10
CA TRP A 91 -11.25 -3.27 9.30
C TRP A 91 -12.53 -4.05 8.99
N LYS A 92 -12.43 -5.04 8.09
CA LYS A 92 -13.51 -5.99 7.83
C LYS A 92 -13.15 -7.32 8.47
N GLN A 93 -13.98 -7.73 9.41
CA GLN A 93 -13.79 -8.95 10.19
C GLN A 93 -15.08 -9.77 10.14
N SER A 94 -14.93 -11.08 9.95
CA SER A 94 -16.00 -12.05 10.04
C SER A 94 -15.39 -13.34 10.57
N ALA A 95 -16.14 -14.13 11.35
CA ALA A 95 -15.62 -15.36 11.95
C ALA A 95 -15.02 -16.33 10.91
N ASP A 96 -15.56 -16.32 9.69
CA ASP A 96 -15.21 -17.27 8.62
C ASP A 96 -14.31 -16.66 7.52
N ARG A 97 -13.81 -15.43 7.69
CA ARG A 97 -12.99 -14.77 6.66
C ARG A 97 -11.69 -14.19 7.23
N PRO A 98 -10.58 -14.26 6.47
CA PRO A 98 -9.34 -13.60 6.86
C PRO A 98 -9.56 -12.09 7.08
N VAL A 99 -8.82 -11.52 8.02
CA VAL A 99 -8.84 -10.08 8.30
C VAL A 99 -8.50 -9.31 7.03
N GLU A 100 -9.38 -8.39 6.65
CA GLU A 100 -9.18 -7.45 5.55
C GLU A 100 -9.06 -6.04 6.13
N ALA A 101 -8.04 -5.32 5.68
CA ALA A 101 -7.79 -3.93 6.00
C ALA A 101 -8.03 -3.09 4.75
N GLN A 102 -9.04 -2.23 4.80
CA GLN A 102 -9.33 -1.27 3.75
C GLN A 102 -8.65 0.05 4.12
N LEU A 103 -7.61 0.41 3.38
CA LEU A 103 -6.89 1.67 3.54
C LEU A 103 -7.62 2.78 2.77
N TRP A 104 -7.97 3.83 3.48
CA TRP A 104 -8.59 5.02 2.93
C TRP A 104 -7.63 6.20 2.98
N VAL A 105 -7.48 6.89 1.87
CA VAL A 105 -6.68 8.12 1.75
C VAL A 105 -7.62 9.25 1.37
N ARG A 106 -7.66 10.31 2.19
CA ARG A 106 -8.51 11.50 1.98
C ARG A 106 -9.99 11.14 1.72
N GLY A 107 -10.49 10.12 2.44
CA GLY A 107 -11.88 9.65 2.35
C GLY A 107 -12.19 8.76 1.15
N GLN A 108 -11.20 8.35 0.36
CA GLN A 108 -11.37 7.43 -0.77
C GLN A 108 -10.72 6.08 -0.48
N LEU A 109 -11.40 4.97 -0.81
CA LEU A 109 -10.80 3.64 -0.75
C LEU A 109 -9.62 3.62 -1.72
N PHE A 110 -8.45 3.35 -1.17
CA PHE A 110 -7.19 3.52 -1.87
C PHE A 110 -6.44 2.21 -2.02
N ALA A 111 -6.44 1.36 -0.98
CA ALA A 111 -5.88 0.03 -1.08
C ALA A 111 -6.63 -0.95 -0.20
N VAL A 112 -6.50 -2.24 -0.52
CA VAL A 112 -7.03 -3.33 0.31
C VAL A 112 -5.96 -4.39 0.50
N LEU A 113 -5.64 -4.65 1.77
CA LEU A 113 -4.76 -5.72 2.21
C LEU A 113 -5.58 -6.80 2.90
N GLN A 114 -5.23 -8.06 2.71
CA GLN A 114 -5.91 -9.18 3.35
C GLN A 114 -4.88 -10.23 3.74
N HIS A 115 -5.01 -10.78 4.95
CA HIS A 115 -4.13 -11.84 5.42
C HIS A 115 -4.07 -13.00 4.40
N GLY A 116 -2.86 -13.36 3.98
CA GLY A 116 -2.62 -14.45 3.04
C GLY A 116 -2.77 -14.07 1.56
N ILE A 117 -3.06 -12.81 1.26
CA ILE A 117 -3.10 -12.28 -0.10
C ILE A 117 -1.92 -11.31 -0.28
N ALA A 118 -1.00 -11.64 -1.18
CA ALA A 118 0.08 -10.75 -1.60
C ALA A 118 0.31 -10.91 -3.12
N PRO A 119 0.42 -9.81 -3.88
CA PRO A 119 0.22 -8.43 -3.44
C PRO A 119 -1.28 -8.15 -3.18
N GLY A 120 -1.54 -7.12 -2.37
CA GLY A 120 -2.86 -6.54 -2.16
C GLY A 120 -3.39 -5.78 -3.39
N ARG A 121 -4.49 -5.06 -3.22
CA ARG A 121 -5.14 -4.28 -4.28
C ARG A 121 -4.89 -2.79 -4.09
N SER A 122 -4.59 -2.06 -5.16
CA SER A 122 -4.32 -0.62 -5.13
C SER A 122 -5.16 0.12 -6.16
N ARG A 123 -5.65 1.31 -5.78
CA ARG A 123 -6.40 2.23 -6.65
C ARG A 123 -5.58 2.72 -7.84
N LEU A 124 -4.25 2.79 -7.70
CA LEU A 124 -3.37 3.27 -8.75
C LEU A 124 -2.77 2.15 -9.61
N ALA A 125 -3.19 0.91 -9.41
CA ALA A 125 -2.85 -0.19 -10.30
C ALA A 125 -3.72 -0.12 -11.56
N ALA A 126 -3.09 0.05 -12.73
CA ALA A 126 -3.79 0.07 -14.03
C ALA A 126 -4.26 -1.33 -14.47
N LYS A 127 -3.50 -2.36 -14.08
CA LYS A 127 -3.79 -3.78 -14.30
C LYS A 127 -3.11 -4.62 -13.22
N ASP A 128 -3.49 -5.88 -13.10
CA ASP A 128 -2.85 -6.79 -12.16
C ASP A 128 -1.36 -6.93 -12.47
N GLY A 129 -0.53 -6.74 -11.45
CA GLY A 129 0.90 -6.77 -11.56
C GLY A 129 1.58 -7.40 -10.34
N PRO A 130 2.92 -7.45 -10.36
CA PRO A 130 3.70 -8.10 -9.30
C PRO A 130 3.63 -7.37 -7.95
N LEU A 131 3.34 -6.06 -7.93
CA LEU A 131 3.39 -5.22 -6.73
C LEU A 131 2.00 -4.78 -6.22
N ALA A 132 0.97 -4.89 -7.05
CA ALA A 132 -0.41 -4.58 -6.71
C ALA A 132 -1.36 -5.21 -7.74
N LYS A 133 -2.55 -5.57 -7.27
CA LYS A 133 -3.71 -5.90 -8.11
C LYS A 133 -4.62 -4.69 -8.27
N VAL A 134 -5.47 -4.70 -9.29
CA VAL A 134 -6.47 -3.64 -9.49
C VAL A 134 -7.46 -3.63 -8.33
N LEU A 135 -7.73 -2.44 -7.81
CA LEU A 135 -8.85 -2.21 -6.91
C LEU A 135 -10.10 -1.90 -7.73
N GLU A 136 -11.03 -2.86 -7.79
CA GLU A 136 -12.37 -2.64 -8.34
C GLU A 136 -13.18 -1.75 -7.37
N LEU A 137 -13.70 -0.63 -7.89
CA LEU A 137 -14.47 0.38 -7.13
C LEU A 137 -15.98 0.31 -7.44
#